data_AF-A0A2V8XI63-F1
#
_entry.id   AF-A0A2V8XI63-F1
#
_cell.length_a   1.000
_cell.length_b   1.000
_cell.length_c   1.000
_cell.angle_alpha   90.00
_cell.angle_beta   90.00
_cell.angle_gamma   90.00
#
_symmetry.space_group_name_H-M   'P 1'
#
loop_
_entity.id
_entity.type
_entity.pdbx_description
1 polymer ?
#
loop_
_entity_poly.entity_id
_entity_poly.type
_entity_poly.pdbx_seq_one_letter_code
_entity_poly.pdbx_strand_id
1 'polypeptide(L)'
;MVQIYNDYKDHADFLTVYVREAHPTDEWQMKSNVTDDVCYVQPKTLEQRVAIANDFTKRFKFSLPFGIDDMSNAADNAYSAWPERIYIINEGGHIAYRGGIGPFNYKPAEAREWLAARYGAVKHESSSAPASAVPPPAPAPASAPASATK
;
A
#
# COMPACT_ATOMS: atom_id res chain seq x y z
N MET A 1 -6.35 0.17 -7.40
CA MET A 1 -5.91 1.59 -7.39
C MET A 1 -5.30 2.04 -8.71
N VAL A 2 -4.33 1.33 -9.31
CA VAL A 2 -3.67 1.76 -10.56
C VAL A 2 -4.64 2.11 -11.69
N GLN A 3 -5.65 1.27 -11.93
CA GLN A 3 -6.67 1.56 -12.95
C GLN A 3 -7.46 2.83 -12.62
N ILE A 4 -7.87 3.02 -11.36
CA ILE A 4 -8.61 4.23 -10.92
C ILE A 4 -7.75 5.48 -11.14
N TYR A 5 -6.45 5.41 -10.82
CA TYR A 5 -5.52 6.49 -11.11
C TYR A 5 -5.47 6.80 -12.60
N ASN A 6 -5.26 5.80 -13.47
CA ASN A 6 -5.19 6.03 -14.91
C ASN A 6 -6.48 6.63 -15.49
N ASP A 7 -7.63 6.26 -14.94
CA ASP A 7 -8.94 6.75 -15.36
C ASP A 7 -9.20 8.21 -14.98
N TYR A 8 -8.68 8.67 -13.84
CA TYR A 8 -9.08 9.95 -13.24
C TYR A 8 -7.92 10.91 -12.92
N LYS A 9 -6.66 10.57 -13.24
CA LYS A 9 -5.48 11.42 -12.95
C LYS A 9 -5.50 12.80 -13.61
N ASP A 10 -6.32 12.99 -14.65
CA ASP A 10 -6.49 14.29 -15.31
C ASP A 10 -7.62 15.13 -14.68
N HIS A 11 -8.33 14.57 -13.67
CA HIS A 11 -9.45 15.19 -12.96
C HIS A 11 -9.23 15.32 -11.45
N ALA A 12 -8.39 14.46 -10.86
CA ALA A 12 -8.08 14.45 -9.44
C ALA A 12 -6.61 14.07 -9.21
N ASP A 13 -6.02 14.66 -8.18
CA ASP A 13 -4.71 14.26 -7.68
C ASP A 13 -4.80 12.96 -6.87
N PHE A 14 -3.76 12.14 -6.95
CA PHE A 14 -3.66 10.89 -6.19
C PHE A 14 -2.37 10.86 -5.39
N LEU A 15 -2.44 10.39 -4.16
CA LEU A 15 -1.29 10.13 -3.31
C LEU A 15 -1.54 8.86 -2.51
N THR A 16 -0.60 7.92 -2.57
CA THR A 16 -0.53 6.80 -1.62
C THR A 16 0.48 7.16 -0.54
N VAL A 17 0.14 6.98 0.73
CA VAL A 17 1.05 7.24 1.86
C VAL A 17 1.38 5.93 2.55
N TYR A 18 2.66 5.57 2.59
CA TYR A 18 3.14 4.40 3.31
C TYR A 18 3.15 4.67 4.82
N VAL A 19 2.41 3.88 5.59
CA VAL A 19 2.33 3.97 7.06
C VAL A 19 3.07 2.80 7.71
N ARG A 20 2.98 2.67 9.04
CA ARG A 20 3.57 1.56 9.79
C ARG A 20 3.04 0.18 9.34
N GLU A 21 3.84 -0.86 9.52
CA GLU A 21 3.50 -2.23 9.12
C GLU A 21 2.23 -2.73 9.85
N ALA A 22 1.38 -3.46 9.14
CA ALA A 22 0.23 -4.14 9.74
C ALA A 22 0.62 -5.47 10.40
N HIS A 23 1.63 -6.13 9.85
CA HIS A 23 2.05 -7.48 10.23
C HIS A 23 3.57 -7.62 10.25
N PRO A 24 4.28 -6.90 11.14
CA PRO A 24 5.72 -7.00 11.20
C PRO A 24 6.17 -8.33 11.82
N THR A 25 7.37 -8.80 11.46
CA THR A 25 7.94 -10.09 11.90
C THR A 25 8.21 -10.16 13.40
N ASP A 26 8.41 -9.02 14.05
CA ASP A 26 8.69 -8.89 15.49
C ASP A 26 7.43 -8.66 16.35
N GLU A 27 6.24 -8.67 15.74
CA GLU A 27 4.96 -8.64 16.45
C GLU A 27 4.05 -9.79 16.00
N TRP A 28 3.22 -9.58 14.98
CA TRP A 28 2.28 -10.57 14.46
C TRP A 28 2.44 -10.73 12.95
N GLN A 29 3.18 -11.77 12.54
CA GLN A 29 3.38 -12.10 11.13
C GLN A 29 2.22 -12.93 10.54
N MET A 30 1.81 -12.62 9.31
CA MET A 30 0.81 -13.39 8.56
C MET A 30 1.44 -14.45 7.65
N LYS A 31 0.77 -15.59 7.48
CA LYS A 31 1.21 -16.67 6.57
C LYS A 31 1.30 -16.22 5.10
N SER A 32 0.41 -15.32 4.67
CA SER A 32 0.45 -14.73 3.32
C SER A 32 1.75 -13.94 3.10
N ASN A 33 2.14 -13.12 4.08
CA ASN A 33 3.38 -12.34 4.01
C ASN A 33 4.63 -13.22 3.93
N VAL A 34 4.63 -14.38 4.62
CA VAL A 34 5.71 -15.37 4.49
C VAL A 34 5.74 -15.99 3.10
N THR A 35 4.58 -16.25 2.51
CA THR A 35 4.46 -16.83 1.16
C THR A 35 4.92 -15.84 0.09
N ASP A 36 4.59 -14.56 0.27
CA ASP A 36 4.92 -13.47 -0.65
C ASP A 36 6.29 -12.83 -0.35
N ASP A 37 7.04 -13.36 0.62
CA ASP A 37 8.33 -12.85 1.11
C ASP A 37 8.30 -11.34 1.47
N VAL A 38 7.20 -10.90 2.08
CA VAL A 38 6.96 -9.55 2.61
C VAL A 38 7.14 -9.60 4.13
N CYS A 39 8.37 -9.88 4.56
CA CYS A 39 8.70 -10.13 5.96
C CYS A 39 9.61 -9.04 6.50
N TYR A 40 9.02 -7.99 7.07
CA TYR A 40 9.74 -6.84 7.63
C TYR A 40 9.53 -6.73 9.13
N VAL A 41 10.56 -6.30 9.88
CA VAL A 41 10.39 -5.80 11.25
C VAL A 41 9.73 -4.43 11.23
N GLN A 42 9.11 -4.04 12.31
CA GLN A 42 8.56 -2.69 12.44
C GLN A 42 9.71 -1.65 12.35
N PRO A 43 9.70 -0.72 11.38
CA PRO A 43 10.76 0.27 11.26
C PRO A 43 10.81 1.17 12.49
N LYS A 44 12.02 1.43 12.99
CA LYS A 44 12.32 2.32 14.13
C LYS A 44 12.92 3.65 13.71
N THR A 45 13.37 3.76 12.46
CA THR A 45 13.88 5.01 11.86
C THR A 45 13.22 5.28 10.51
N LEU A 46 13.30 6.54 10.06
CA LEU A 46 12.75 6.93 8.77
C LEU A 46 13.44 6.20 7.62
N GLU A 47 14.76 6.01 7.71
CA GLU A 47 15.56 5.31 6.70
C GLU A 47 15.11 3.85 6.54
N GLN A 48 14.78 3.19 7.65
CA GLN A 48 14.23 1.82 7.62
C GLN A 48 12.86 1.80 6.95
N ARG A 49 11.97 2.74 7.30
CA ARG A 49 10.66 2.85 6.66
C ARG A 49 10.77 3.13 5.16
N VAL A 50 11.69 4.03 4.78
CA VAL A 50 12.01 4.35 3.40
C VAL A 50 12.55 3.15 2.64
N ALA A 51 13.39 2.33 3.27
CA ALA A 51 13.90 1.11 2.65
C ALA A 51 12.78 0.13 2.32
N ILE A 52 11.84 -0.09 3.24
CA ILE A 52 10.69 -0.99 3.04
C ILE A 52 9.74 -0.43 1.97
N ALA A 53 9.38 0.85 2.06
CA ALA A 53 8.58 1.54 1.05
C ALA A 53 9.19 1.46 -0.36
N ASN A 54 10.52 1.58 -0.46
CA ASN A 54 11.25 1.42 -1.73
C ASN A 54 11.22 -0.01 -2.25
N ASP A 55 11.27 -1.03 -1.39
CA ASP A 55 11.07 -2.41 -1.82
C ASP A 55 9.66 -2.60 -2.39
N PHE A 56 8.63 -2.14 -1.67
CA PHE A 56 7.23 -2.21 -2.12
C PHE A 56 7.05 -1.61 -3.52
N THR A 57 7.53 -0.38 -3.74
CA THR A 57 7.38 0.30 -5.03
C THR A 57 8.09 -0.42 -6.17
N LYS A 58 9.30 -0.97 -5.94
CA LYS A 58 10.05 -1.75 -6.93
C LYS A 58 9.41 -3.10 -7.21
N ARG A 59 9.07 -3.85 -6.17
CA ARG A 59 8.50 -5.20 -6.23
C ARG A 59 7.18 -5.21 -7.00
N PHE A 60 6.30 -4.25 -6.71
CA PHE A 60 4.97 -4.19 -7.32
C PHE A 60 4.88 -3.23 -8.53
N LYS A 61 6.02 -2.66 -8.96
CA LYS A 61 6.08 -1.64 -10.02
C LYS A 61 5.04 -0.54 -9.80
N PHE A 62 4.93 -0.09 -8.55
CA PHE A 62 3.90 0.84 -8.12
C PHE A 62 4.19 2.23 -8.68
N SER A 63 3.36 2.69 -9.62
CA SER A 63 3.62 3.88 -10.43
C SER A 63 2.84 5.13 -10.00
N LEU A 64 2.09 5.07 -8.91
CA LEU A 64 1.32 6.21 -8.42
C LEU A 64 2.21 7.12 -7.56
N PRO A 65 1.88 8.42 -7.44
CA PRO A 65 2.56 9.29 -6.48
C PRO A 65 2.53 8.67 -5.09
N PHE A 66 3.69 8.66 -4.44
CA PHE A 66 3.94 7.86 -3.25
C PHE A 66 4.67 8.70 -2.20
N GLY A 67 4.01 8.91 -1.06
CA GLY A 67 4.58 9.51 0.14
C GLY A 67 4.88 8.46 1.20
N ILE A 68 5.67 8.84 2.19
CA ILE A 68 6.02 7.99 3.33
C ILE A 68 5.70 8.79 4.58
N ASP A 69 4.87 8.24 5.46
CA ASP A 69 4.54 8.88 6.73
C ASP A 69 5.80 8.96 7.60
N ASP A 70 5.94 10.05 8.33
CA ASP A 70 7.10 10.22 9.21
C ASP A 70 7.03 9.27 10.42
N MET A 71 8.13 9.17 11.16
CA MET A 71 8.21 8.24 12.31
C MET A 71 7.28 8.62 13.47
N SER A 72 6.68 9.81 13.49
CA SER A 72 5.63 10.19 14.45
C SER A 72 4.27 9.59 14.09
N ASN A 73 4.14 9.00 12.90
CA ASN A 73 2.91 8.45 12.34
C ASN A 73 1.81 9.52 12.22
N ALA A 74 2.18 10.75 11.86
CA ALA A 74 1.27 11.88 11.83
C ALA A 74 0.09 11.64 10.89
N ALA A 75 0.34 11.10 9.69
CA ALA A 75 -0.72 10.80 8.74
C ALA A 75 -1.59 9.62 9.19
N ASP A 76 -0.98 8.53 9.67
CA ASP A 76 -1.73 7.38 10.21
C ASP A 76 -2.68 7.81 11.33
N ASN A 77 -2.18 8.59 12.29
CA ASN A 77 -2.96 9.08 13.42
C ASN A 77 -4.09 10.02 12.99
N ALA A 78 -3.80 11.01 12.13
CA ALA A 78 -4.78 11.99 11.68
C ALA A 78 -5.91 11.36 10.87
N TYR A 79 -5.61 10.32 10.08
CA TYR A 79 -6.56 9.68 9.18
C TYR A 79 -7.08 8.33 9.70
N SER A 80 -6.62 7.85 10.85
CA SER A 80 -6.88 6.48 11.34
C SER A 80 -6.70 5.47 10.19
N ALA A 81 -5.52 5.53 9.56
CA ALA A 81 -5.27 4.90 8.26
C ALA A 81 -4.92 3.43 8.38
N TRP A 82 -4.36 3.01 9.51
CA TRP A 82 -3.97 1.62 9.74
C TRP A 82 -5.16 0.65 9.78
N PRO A 83 -5.04 -0.56 9.19
CA PRO A 83 -3.88 -1.06 8.46
C PRO A 83 -3.81 -0.50 7.02
N GLU A 84 -4.95 -0.20 6.42
CA GLU A 84 -5.07 0.51 5.15
C GLU A 84 -6.42 1.22 5.05
N ARG A 85 -6.45 2.34 4.31
CA ARG A 85 -7.66 3.16 4.16
C ARG A 85 -7.62 4.04 2.91
N ILE A 86 -8.81 4.38 2.40
CA ILE A 86 -8.98 5.32 1.27
C ILE A 86 -9.74 6.55 1.75
N TYR A 87 -9.27 7.72 1.34
CA TYR A 87 -9.96 8.99 1.53
C TYR A 87 -10.07 9.72 0.19
N ILE A 88 -11.13 10.53 0.05
CA ILE A 88 -11.19 11.58 -0.97
C ILE A 88 -11.37 12.89 -0.23
N ILE A 89 -10.49 13.84 -0.51
CA ILE A 89 -10.51 15.20 0.01
C ILE A 89 -10.93 16.09 -1.15
N ASN A 90 -11.95 16.92 -0.94
CA ASN A 90 -12.41 17.85 -1.96
C ASN A 90 -11.52 19.12 -2.03
N GLU A 91 -11.81 19.98 -3.00
CA GLU A 91 -11.05 21.21 -3.27
C GLU A 91 -11.14 22.22 -2.11
N GLY A 92 -12.13 22.07 -1.22
CA GLY A 92 -12.26 22.87 0.01
C GLY A 92 -11.48 22.31 1.20
N GLY A 93 -10.72 21.23 1.02
CA GLY A 93 -9.95 20.58 2.08
C GLY A 93 -10.78 19.72 3.03
N HIS A 94 -12.03 19.37 2.67
CA HIS A 94 -12.90 18.54 3.49
C HIS A 94 -12.93 17.09 3.01
N ILE A 95 -13.09 16.16 3.95
CA ILE A 95 -13.27 14.74 3.63
C ILE A 95 -14.62 14.55 2.95
N ALA A 96 -14.61 14.26 1.65
CA ALA A 96 -15.80 13.97 0.85
C ALA A 96 -16.14 12.47 0.81
N TYR A 97 -15.14 11.62 1.05
CA TYR A 97 -15.32 10.18 1.23
C TYR A 97 -14.29 9.65 2.22
N ARG A 98 -14.76 8.78 3.12
CA ARG A 98 -13.96 8.05 4.11
C ARG A 98 -14.27 6.57 3.98
N GLY A 99 -13.33 5.81 3.45
CA GLY A 99 -13.45 4.36 3.37
C GLY A 99 -13.48 3.70 4.75
N GLY A 100 -13.96 2.46 4.80
CA GLY A 100 -13.86 1.62 5.99
C GLY A 100 -12.42 1.19 6.27
N ILE A 101 -12.20 0.62 7.46
CA ILE A 101 -10.90 0.10 7.90
C ILE A 101 -10.62 -1.22 7.17
N GLY A 102 -9.44 -1.32 6.54
CA GLY A 102 -8.99 -2.52 5.87
C GLY A 102 -8.56 -3.66 6.82
N PRO A 103 -8.28 -4.85 6.28
CA PRO A 103 -8.51 -5.21 4.88
C PRO A 103 -10.01 -5.42 4.57
N PHE A 104 -10.82 -5.76 5.57
CA PHE A 104 -12.22 -6.17 5.37
C PHE A 104 -13.13 -5.11 4.75
N ASN A 105 -12.84 -3.81 4.98
CA ASN A 105 -13.62 -2.71 4.41
C ASN A 105 -12.80 -1.82 3.47
N TYR A 106 -11.63 -2.28 3.02
CA TYR A 106 -10.88 -1.58 1.98
C TYR A 106 -11.53 -1.81 0.62
N LYS A 107 -12.32 -0.84 0.16
CA LYS A 107 -13.13 -0.96 -1.05
C LYS A 107 -12.81 0.14 -2.07
N PRO A 108 -11.81 -0.08 -2.95
CA PRO A 108 -11.52 0.84 -4.05
C PRO A 108 -12.71 1.10 -4.99
N ALA A 109 -13.67 0.17 -5.08
CA ALA A 109 -14.87 0.34 -5.88
C ALA A 109 -15.74 1.52 -5.42
N GLU A 110 -15.93 1.70 -4.11
CA GLU A 110 -16.70 2.83 -3.56
C GLU A 110 -16.03 4.18 -3.89
N ALA A 111 -14.70 4.25 -3.84
CA ALA A 111 -13.96 5.44 -4.26
C ALA A 111 -14.07 5.69 -5.78
N ARG A 112 -14.07 4.63 -6.60
CA ARG A 112 -14.28 4.74 -8.05
C ARG A 112 -15.68 5.23 -8.37
N GLU A 113 -16.70 4.74 -7.68
CA GLU A 113 -18.09 5.18 -7.83
C GLU A 113 -18.24 6.67 -7.50
N TRP A 114 -17.59 7.13 -6.42
CA TRP A 114 -17.56 8.55 -6.08
C TRP A 114 -16.93 9.39 -7.20
N LEU A 115 -15.77 8.97 -7.73
CA LEU A 115 -15.11 9.66 -8.84
C LEU A 115 -15.96 9.65 -10.12
N ALA A 116 -16.61 8.51 -10.42
CA ALA A 116 -17.49 8.37 -11.57
C ALA A 116 -18.72 9.26 -11.47
N ALA A 117 -19.31 9.39 -10.28
CA ALA A 117 -20.44 10.28 -10.04
C ALA A 117 -20.07 11.76 -10.25
N ARG A 118 -18.82 12.13 -9.97
CA ARG A 118 -18.33 13.51 -10.11
C ARG A 118 -17.82 13.85 -11.51
N TYR A 119 -17.06 12.95 -12.13
CA TYR A 119 -16.32 13.23 -13.38
C TYR A 119 -16.79 12.39 -14.58
N GLY A 120 -17.76 11.50 -14.38
CA GLY A 120 -18.27 10.59 -15.39
C GLY A 120 -17.60 9.21 -15.32
N ALA A 121 -18.37 8.16 -15.62
CA ALA A 121 -17.87 6.79 -15.58
C ALA A 121 -16.97 6.46 -16.78
N VAL A 122 -15.76 5.98 -16.51
CA VAL A 122 -14.85 5.42 -17.53
C VAL A 122 -15.17 3.95 -17.76
N LYS A 123 -15.60 3.61 -18.97
CA LYS A 123 -15.86 2.22 -19.38
C LYS A 123 -14.57 1.59 -19.88
N HIS A 124 -14.24 0.43 -19.32
CA HIS A 124 -13.23 -0.47 -19.87
C HIS A 124 -13.96 -1.68 -20.42
N GLU A 125 -13.61 -2.13 -21.62
CA GLU A 125 -14.03 -3.46 -22.05
C GLU A 125 -13.48 -4.47 -21.04
N SER A 126 -14.31 -5.44 -20.65
CA SER A 126 -13.92 -6.47 -19.70
C SER A 126 -12.82 -7.32 -20.32
N SER A 127 -11.56 -7.01 -19.99
CA SER A 127 -10.44 -7.89 -20.26
C SER A 127 -10.55 -9.07 -19.30
N SER A 128 -10.88 -10.24 -19.83
CA SER A 128 -10.68 -11.51 -19.13
C SER A 128 -9.18 -11.81 -19.06
N ALA A 129 -8.48 -11.21 -18.09
CA ALA A 129 -7.10 -11.58 -17.77
C ALA A 129 -7.08 -12.27 -16.40
N PRO A 130 -6.32 -13.37 -16.23
CA PRO A 130 -6.33 -14.15 -15.02
C PRO A 130 -5.70 -13.35 -13.87
N ALA A 131 -6.17 -13.61 -12.65
CA ALA A 131 -5.64 -13.05 -11.42
C ALA A 131 -4.10 -13.13 -11.42
N SER A 132 -3.47 -11.98 -11.23
CA SER A 132 -2.02 -11.80 -11.19
C SER A 132 -1.36 -12.91 -10.35
N ALA A 133 -0.66 -13.82 -11.03
CA ALA A 133 0.24 -14.74 -10.36
C ALA A 133 1.35 -13.91 -9.71
N VAL A 134 1.38 -13.90 -8.39
CA VAL A 134 2.53 -13.44 -7.62
C VAL A 134 3.75 -14.25 -8.09
N PRO A 135 4.82 -13.62 -8.60
CA PRO A 135 6.02 -14.35 -9.00
C PRO A 135 6.63 -15.03 -7.76
N PRO A 136 7.19 -16.25 -7.88
CA PRO A 136 7.73 -16.98 -6.74
C PRO A 136 8.89 -16.20 -6.10
N PRO A 137 9.04 -16.29 -4.77
CA PRO A 137 10.07 -15.54 -4.05
C PRO A 137 11.48 -15.98 -4.47
N ALA A 138 12.39 -15.01 -4.50
CA ALA A 138 13.79 -15.25 -4.80
C ALA A 138 14.45 -16.14 -3.72
N PRO A 139 15.45 -16.96 -4.08
CA PRO A 139 16.10 -17.85 -3.11
C PRO A 139 16.82 -17.06 -2.01
N ALA A 140 16.62 -17.48 -0.75
CA ALA A 140 17.21 -16.87 0.43
C ALA A 140 18.76 -16.87 0.36
N PRO A 141 19.44 -15.82 0.86
CA PRO A 141 20.90 -15.78 0.93
C PRO A 141 21.42 -16.85 1.89
N ALA A 142 22.44 -17.59 1.46
CA ALA A 142 23.08 -18.65 2.22
C ALA A 142 23.63 -18.12 3.57
N SER A 143 23.28 -18.81 4.65
CA SER A 143 23.82 -18.55 5.99
C SER A 143 25.33 -18.78 6.03
N ALA A 144 26.09 -17.75 6.40
CA ALA A 144 27.51 -17.87 6.68
C ALA A 144 27.75 -18.69 7.96
N PRO A 145 28.76 -19.58 8.01
CA PRO A 145 29.01 -20.41 9.19
C PRO A 145 29.62 -19.59 10.33
N ALA A 146 29.13 -19.84 11.54
CA ALA A 146 29.65 -19.26 12.77
C ALA A 146 31.09 -19.75 13.04
N SER A 147 32.02 -18.81 13.24
CA SER A 147 33.38 -19.11 13.68
C SER A 147 33.38 -19.46 15.17
N ALA A 148 33.69 -20.71 15.50
CA ALA A 148 34.02 -21.14 16.85
C ALA A 148 35.52 -20.86 17.09
N THR A 149 35.83 -19.96 18.03
CA THR A 149 37.19 -19.82 18.57
C THR A 149 37.23 -20.51 19.93
N LYS A 150 38.24 -21.36 20.12
CA LYS A 150 38.59 -21.99 21.39
C LYS A 150 39.72 -21.20 22.05
#